data_AF-A0A538RCX3-F1
#
_entry.id   AF-A0A538RCX3-F1
#
_cell.length_a   1.000
_cell.length_b   1.000
_cell.length_c   1.000
_cell.angle_alpha   90.00
_cell.angle_beta   90.00
_cell.angle_gamma   90.00
#
_symmetry.space_group_name_H-M   'P 1'
#
loop_
_entity.id
_entity.type
_entity.pdbx_description
1 polymer ?
#
loop_
_entity_poly.entity_id
_entity_poly.type
_entity_poly.pdbx_seq_one_letter_code
_entity_poly.pdbx_strand_id
1 'polypeptide(L)'
;MRTMRQIFARRVGRIAFGVVLLIGVAAVATSAWSASLGTNRVPRLDAARTISLTWLAAVIAGVAARAIAARIPWSRSSEALFVESLIVPTAGIALLLPITLHMPLALLVADSSAFDIWVMGSLWITGLTHLVFAALCVMRARQLVAGRPALSPRRIYVVTLITSCVPFVVLYAIPPTLVALTALPFVPMLHAMERVVGRERAELDAVAGNLPHAIALPDRA
;
A
#
# COMPACT_ATOMS: atom_id res chain seq x y z
N MET A 1 -16.34 -10.22 -22.99
CA MET A 1 -15.31 -10.99 -22.22
C MET A 1 -13.96 -10.29 -22.05
N ARG A 2 -13.46 -9.49 -23.02
CA ARG A 2 -12.15 -8.80 -22.92
C ARG A 2 -12.02 -7.89 -21.68
N THR A 3 -13.09 -7.20 -21.29
CA THR A 3 -13.13 -6.30 -20.12
C THR A 3 -12.87 -7.04 -18.80
N MET A 4 -13.52 -8.18 -18.56
CA MET A 4 -13.32 -8.98 -17.34
C MET A 4 -11.88 -9.47 -17.18
N ARG A 5 -11.27 -9.94 -18.28
CA ARG A 5 -9.85 -10.34 -18.31
C ARG A 5 -8.91 -9.18 -17.97
N GLN A 6 -9.22 -7.98 -18.45
CA GLN A 6 -8.43 -6.79 -18.14
C GLN A 6 -8.58 -6.34 -16.68
N ILE A 7 -9.78 -6.39 -16.10
CA ILE A 7 -10.02 -6.10 -14.67
C ILE A 7 -9.19 -7.07 -13.82
N PHE A 8 -9.31 -8.37 -14.10
CA PHE A 8 -8.57 -9.41 -13.40
C PHE A 8 -7.05 -9.17 -13.48
N ALA A 9 -6.52 -8.93 -14.68
CA ALA A 9 -5.10 -8.68 -14.88
C ALA A 9 -4.60 -7.45 -14.09
N ARG A 10 -5.40 -6.38 -14.02
CA ARG A 10 -5.06 -5.20 -13.18
C ARG A 10 -5.03 -5.55 -11.70
N ARG A 11 -6.00 -6.34 -11.21
CA ARG A 11 -6.05 -6.77 -9.81
C ARG A 11 -4.81 -7.59 -9.44
N VAL A 12 -4.47 -8.60 -10.25
CA VAL A 12 -3.27 -9.43 -10.04
C VAL A 12 -1.99 -8.59 -10.05
N GLY A 13 -1.87 -7.65 -11.01
CA GLY A 13 -0.72 -6.74 -11.05
C GLY A 13 -0.57 -5.89 -9.79
N ARG A 14 -1.67 -5.33 -9.27
CA ARG A 14 -1.66 -4.55 -8.03
C ARG A 14 -1.33 -5.39 -6.80
N ILE A 15 -1.83 -6.63 -6.73
CA ILE A 15 -1.50 -7.57 -5.64
C ILE A 15 0.00 -7.87 -5.66
N ALA A 16 0.54 -8.29 -6.81
CA ALA A 16 1.97 -8.59 -6.95
C ALA A 16 2.86 -7.40 -6.58
N PHE A 17 2.52 -6.19 -7.05
CA PHE A 17 3.19 -4.96 -6.65
C PHE A 17 3.19 -4.77 -5.13
N GLY A 18 2.02 -4.89 -4.49
CA GLY A 18 1.90 -4.72 -3.05
C GLY A 18 2.63 -5.78 -2.22
N VAL A 19 2.62 -7.04 -2.67
CA VAL A 19 3.36 -8.13 -2.01
C VAL A 19 4.84 -7.82 -1.97
N VAL A 20 5.42 -7.37 -3.09
CA VAL A 20 6.85 -7.01 -3.13
C VAL A 20 7.15 -5.83 -2.19
N LEU A 21 6.28 -4.82 -2.14
CA LEU A 21 6.45 -3.73 -1.17
C LEU A 21 6.45 -4.22 0.28
N LEU A 22 5.52 -5.11 0.65
CA LEU A 22 5.45 -5.67 2.00
C LEU A 22 6.68 -6.52 2.34
N ILE A 23 7.21 -7.29 1.37
CA ILE A 23 8.48 -8.01 1.53
C ILE A 23 9.61 -7.02 1.77
N GLY A 24 9.69 -5.92 1.02
CA GLY A 24 10.72 -4.90 1.24
C GLY A 24 10.59 -4.18 2.58
N VAL A 25 9.36 -3.88 3.04
CA VAL A 25 9.12 -3.36 4.40
C VAL A 25 9.65 -4.33 5.44
N ALA A 26 9.34 -5.63 5.32
CA ALA A 26 9.85 -6.65 6.23
C ALA A 26 11.38 -6.71 6.21
N ALA A 27 12.00 -6.70 5.03
CA ALA A 27 13.45 -6.71 4.88
C ALA A 27 14.13 -5.49 5.54
N VAL A 28 13.60 -4.29 5.32
CA VAL A 28 14.10 -3.05 5.95
C VAL A 28 13.92 -3.10 7.47
N ALA A 29 12.74 -3.49 7.95
CA ALA A 29 12.45 -3.57 9.38
C ALA A 29 13.32 -4.63 10.10
N THR A 30 13.48 -5.83 9.53
CA THR A 30 14.36 -6.86 10.08
C THR A 30 15.82 -6.42 10.07
N SER A 31 16.26 -5.72 9.01
CA SER A 31 17.62 -5.17 8.93
C SER A 31 17.88 -4.15 10.04
N ALA A 32 16.99 -3.16 10.17
CA ALA A 32 17.03 -2.13 11.20
C ALA A 32 16.96 -2.70 12.61
N TRP A 33 16.09 -3.69 12.84
CA TRP A 33 15.96 -4.38 14.12
C TRP A 33 17.25 -5.09 14.53
N SER A 34 17.84 -5.89 13.62
CA SER A 34 19.08 -6.61 13.92
C SER A 34 20.25 -5.64 14.18
N ALA A 35 20.28 -4.52 13.45
CA ALA A 35 21.26 -3.45 13.64
C ALA A 35 21.14 -2.83 15.03
N SER A 36 19.91 -2.55 15.48
CA SER A 36 19.66 -1.98 16.81
C SER A 36 20.09 -2.88 17.97
N LEU A 37 20.15 -4.21 17.73
CA LEU A 37 20.63 -5.20 18.70
C LEU A 37 22.14 -5.45 18.61
N GLY A 38 22.88 -4.78 17.72
CA GLY A 38 24.31 -5.03 17.51
C GLY A 38 24.63 -6.41 16.90
N THR A 39 23.64 -7.07 16.28
CA THR A 39 23.77 -8.46 15.79
C THR A 39 24.17 -8.57 14.31
N ASN A 40 24.50 -7.46 13.65
CA ASN A 40 24.86 -7.44 12.23
C ASN A 40 26.25 -8.06 12.00
N ARG A 41 26.29 -9.37 11.76
CA ARG A 41 27.52 -10.12 11.43
C ARG A 41 27.79 -10.25 9.92
N VAL A 42 26.85 -9.84 9.07
CA VAL A 42 26.94 -10.02 7.61
C VAL A 42 26.87 -8.64 6.93
N PRO A 43 27.68 -8.36 5.89
CA PRO A 43 27.54 -7.16 5.08
C PRO A 43 26.12 -7.08 4.53
N ARG A 44 25.39 -6.02 4.86
CA ARG A 44 24.03 -5.78 4.38
C ARG A 44 24.02 -4.62 3.40
N LEU A 45 23.07 -4.66 2.47
CA LEU A 45 22.74 -3.49 1.66
C LEU A 45 22.26 -2.38 2.59
N ASP A 46 22.70 -1.15 2.34
CA ASP A 46 22.15 0.02 3.01
C ASP A 46 20.63 0.13 2.74
N ALA A 47 19.93 0.84 3.63
CA ALA A 47 18.49 0.97 3.57
C ALA A 47 18.04 1.69 2.30
N ALA A 48 18.80 2.68 1.81
CA ALA A 48 18.48 3.42 0.60
C ALA A 48 18.44 2.51 -0.63
N ARG A 49 19.46 1.65 -0.80
CA ARG A 49 19.50 0.62 -1.85
C ARG A 49 18.37 -0.38 -1.69
N THR A 50 18.12 -0.86 -0.47
CA THR A 50 17.05 -1.84 -0.21
C THR A 50 15.67 -1.28 -0.58
N ILE A 51 15.37 -0.04 -0.18
CA ILE A 51 14.12 0.65 -0.52
C ILE A 51 14.02 0.88 -2.04
N SER A 52 15.09 1.37 -2.66
CA SER A 52 15.12 1.64 -4.11
C SER A 52 14.90 0.38 -4.95
N LEU A 53 15.59 -0.71 -4.60
CA LEU A 53 15.42 -2.01 -5.24
C LEU A 53 14.03 -2.59 -5.00
N THR A 54 13.44 -2.36 -3.81
CA THR A 54 12.06 -2.78 -3.50
C THR A 54 11.06 -2.10 -4.43
N TRP A 55 11.14 -0.78 -4.61
CA TRP A 55 10.24 -0.05 -5.51
C TRP A 55 10.38 -0.52 -6.95
N LEU A 56 11.62 -0.67 -7.43
CA LEU A 56 11.90 -1.17 -8.77
C LEU A 56 11.32 -2.59 -8.97
N ALA A 57 11.61 -3.50 -8.04
CA ALA A 57 11.11 -4.87 -8.07
C ALA A 57 9.57 -4.90 -8.01
N ALA A 58 8.93 -4.04 -7.22
CA ALA A 58 7.48 -3.98 -7.12
C ALA A 58 6.84 -3.55 -8.44
N VAL A 59 7.40 -2.54 -9.12
CA VAL A 59 6.93 -2.10 -10.45
C VAL A 59 7.09 -3.22 -11.47
N ILE A 60 8.27 -3.85 -11.53
CA ILE A 60 8.55 -4.96 -12.45
C ILE A 60 7.58 -6.11 -12.20
N ALA A 61 7.42 -6.55 -10.94
CA ALA A 61 6.53 -7.64 -10.57
C ALA A 61 5.06 -7.32 -10.91
N GLY A 62 4.59 -6.10 -10.65
CA GLY A 62 3.23 -5.69 -10.97
C GLY A 62 2.95 -5.66 -12.48
N VAL A 63 3.88 -5.15 -13.28
CA VAL A 63 3.78 -5.13 -14.75
C VAL A 63 3.83 -6.55 -15.32
N ALA A 64 4.79 -7.37 -14.88
CA ALA A 64 4.94 -8.75 -15.33
C ALA A 64 3.71 -9.59 -14.98
N ALA A 65 3.24 -9.54 -13.74
CA ALA A 65 2.07 -10.28 -13.29
C ALA A 65 0.80 -9.85 -14.04
N ARG A 66 0.62 -8.56 -14.32
CA ARG A 66 -0.47 -8.06 -15.17
C ARG A 66 -0.38 -8.60 -16.60
N ALA A 67 0.80 -8.58 -17.21
CA ALA A 67 1.01 -9.06 -18.58
C ALA A 67 0.72 -10.57 -18.71
N ILE A 68 1.18 -11.37 -17.73
CA ILE A 68 0.92 -12.80 -17.66
C ILE A 68 -0.57 -13.08 -17.43
N ALA A 69 -1.20 -12.42 -16.44
CA ALA A 69 -2.62 -12.60 -16.15
C ALA A 69 -3.52 -12.20 -17.32
N ALA A 70 -3.13 -11.19 -18.10
CA ALA A 70 -3.83 -10.80 -19.32
C ALA A 70 -3.75 -11.85 -20.44
N ARG A 71 -2.94 -12.90 -20.31
CA ARG A 71 -2.80 -14.01 -21.28
C ARG A 71 -3.51 -15.29 -20.85
N ILE A 72 -3.91 -15.44 -19.60
CA ILE A 72 -4.55 -16.66 -19.10
C ILE A 72 -6.08 -16.53 -19.18
N PRO A 73 -6.82 -17.54 -19.70
CA PRO A 73 -8.28 -17.58 -19.62
C PRO A 73 -8.70 -17.86 -18.18
N TRP A 74 -9.21 -16.84 -17.49
CA TRP A 74 -9.67 -16.96 -16.10
C TRP A 74 -11.20 -16.99 -16.04
N SER A 75 -11.74 -17.97 -15.30
CA SER A 75 -13.18 -18.17 -15.12
C SER A 75 -13.70 -17.79 -13.73
N ARG A 76 -12.83 -17.43 -12.78
CA ARG A 76 -13.26 -17.09 -11.40
C ARG A 76 -13.47 -15.58 -11.22
N SER A 77 -14.72 -15.20 -10.96
CA SER A 77 -15.10 -13.89 -10.42
C SER A 77 -14.90 -13.89 -8.90
N SER A 78 -13.73 -13.47 -8.42
CA SER A 78 -13.50 -13.37 -6.98
C SER A 78 -13.59 -11.91 -6.52
N GLU A 79 -14.64 -11.61 -5.75
CA GLU A 79 -14.74 -10.38 -4.96
C GLU A 79 -13.57 -10.26 -3.98
N ALA A 80 -13.06 -11.38 -3.45
CA ALA A 80 -11.87 -11.39 -2.58
C ALA A 80 -10.63 -10.82 -3.29
N LEU A 81 -10.42 -11.14 -4.58
CA LEU A 81 -9.33 -10.54 -5.36
C LEU A 81 -9.49 -9.03 -5.54
N PHE A 82 -10.73 -8.52 -5.54
CA PHE A 82 -10.94 -7.08 -5.60
C PHE A 82 -10.43 -6.41 -4.32
N VAL A 83 -10.86 -6.94 -3.17
CA VAL A 83 -10.45 -6.46 -1.84
C VAL A 83 -8.93 -6.51 -1.69
N GLU A 84 -8.31 -7.65 -2.00
CA GLU A 84 -6.86 -7.84 -1.90
C GLU A 84 -6.09 -6.88 -2.81
N SER A 85 -6.58 -6.64 -4.04
CA SER A 85 -5.94 -5.74 -5.00
C SER A 85 -5.91 -4.27 -4.59
N LEU A 86 -6.62 -3.90 -3.51
CA LEU A 86 -6.54 -2.59 -2.90
C LEU A 86 -5.80 -2.64 -1.57
N ILE A 87 -6.11 -3.60 -0.70
CA ILE A 87 -5.50 -3.71 0.63
C ILE A 87 -3.99 -3.86 0.53
N VAL A 88 -3.53 -4.86 -0.24
CA VAL A 88 -2.12 -5.26 -0.27
C VAL A 88 -1.21 -4.12 -0.76
N PRO A 89 -1.45 -3.48 -1.92
CA PRO A 89 -0.64 -2.34 -2.33
C PRO A 89 -0.80 -1.12 -1.42
N THR A 90 -1.99 -0.87 -0.88
CA THR A 90 -2.20 0.26 0.03
C THR A 90 -1.39 0.09 1.31
N ALA A 91 -1.38 -1.09 1.90
CA ALA A 91 -0.56 -1.40 3.08
C ALA A 91 0.93 -1.24 2.78
N GLY A 92 1.40 -1.81 1.65
CA GLY A 92 2.79 -1.68 1.22
C GLY A 92 3.23 -0.22 1.02
N ILE A 93 2.42 0.58 0.32
CA ILE A 93 2.70 2.02 0.11
C ILE A 93 2.65 2.76 1.45
N ALA A 94 1.63 2.54 2.28
CA ALA A 94 1.48 3.23 3.56
C ALA A 94 2.66 2.99 4.52
N LEU A 95 3.27 1.80 4.46
CA LEU A 95 4.41 1.45 5.29
C LEU A 95 5.76 1.89 4.70
N LEU A 96 5.95 1.78 3.37
CA LEU A 96 7.25 2.05 2.73
C LEU A 96 7.41 3.50 2.26
N LEU A 97 6.34 4.14 1.79
CA LEU A 97 6.43 5.47 1.21
C LEU A 97 6.92 6.54 2.20
N PRO A 98 6.51 6.56 3.49
CA PRO A 98 7.00 7.60 4.40
C PRO A 98 8.53 7.57 4.53
N ILE A 99 9.11 6.39 4.75
CA ILE A 99 10.57 6.24 4.84
C ILE A 99 11.27 6.52 3.51
N THR A 100 10.59 6.23 2.38
CA THR A 100 11.07 6.61 1.04
C THR A 100 11.11 8.13 0.87
N LEU A 101 10.13 8.87 1.39
CA LEU A 101 10.09 10.35 1.30
C LEU A 101 11.20 11.00 2.15
N HIS A 102 11.62 10.35 3.23
CA HIS A 102 12.75 10.82 4.03
C HIS A 102 14.11 10.63 3.32
N MET A 103 14.23 9.64 2.43
CA MET A 103 15.49 9.26 1.80
C MET A 103 16.15 10.40 1.00
N PRO A 104 15.47 11.12 0.08
CA PRO A 104 16.10 12.25 -0.63
C PRO A 104 16.57 13.35 0.31
N LEU A 105 15.81 13.65 1.37
CA LEU A 105 16.18 14.68 2.34
C LEU A 105 17.40 14.26 3.14
N ALA A 106 17.43 13.02 3.63
CA ALA A 106 18.57 12.48 4.38
C ALA A 106 19.85 12.44 3.53
N LEU A 107 19.76 12.00 2.27
CA LEU A 107 20.90 11.95 1.35
C LEU A 107 21.34 13.33 0.83
N LEU A 108 20.49 14.36 0.96
CA LEU A 108 20.85 15.73 0.61
C LEU A 108 21.64 16.42 1.73
N VAL A 109 21.30 16.12 2.99
CA VAL A 109 21.91 16.76 4.17
C VAL A 109 23.02 15.93 4.81
N ALA A 110 23.10 14.64 4.50
CA ALA A 110 24.03 13.67 5.06
C ALA A 110 24.31 12.54 4.06
N ASP A 111 24.78 11.38 4.52
CA ASP A 111 25.10 10.22 3.70
C ASP A 111 24.14 9.02 3.94
N SER A 112 24.41 7.91 3.26
CA SER A 112 23.62 6.69 3.41
C SER A 112 23.72 6.07 4.80
N SER A 113 24.83 6.27 5.52
CA SER A 113 25.00 5.77 6.89
C SER A 113 24.09 6.52 7.87
N ALA A 114 24.01 7.85 7.73
CA ALA A 114 23.06 8.66 8.48
C ALA A 114 21.61 8.26 8.20
N PHE A 115 21.29 7.92 6.95
CA PHE A 115 19.96 7.40 6.59
C PHE A 115 19.66 6.03 7.23
N ASP A 116 20.64 5.13 7.31
CA ASP A 116 20.47 3.84 8.01
C ASP A 116 20.16 4.04 9.51
N ILE A 117 20.86 4.99 10.15
CA ILE A 117 20.58 5.38 11.54
C ILE A 117 19.17 5.95 11.66
N TRP A 118 18.76 6.80 10.71
CA TRP A 118 17.41 7.37 10.67
C TRP A 118 16.33 6.30 10.53
N VAL A 119 16.51 5.31 9.66
CA VAL A 119 15.60 4.18 9.48
C VAL A 119 15.50 3.36 10.77
N MET A 120 16.63 3.10 11.42
CA MET A 120 16.68 2.41 12.71
C MET A 120 15.94 3.19 13.80
N GLY A 121 16.17 4.50 13.93
CA GLY A 121 15.45 5.36 14.86
C GLY A 121 13.94 5.42 14.56
N SER A 122 13.58 5.48 13.28
CA SER A 122 12.18 5.54 12.82
C SER A 122 11.38 4.30 13.22
N LEU A 123 12.02 3.12 13.26
CA LEU A 123 11.38 1.87 13.71
C LEU A 123 10.83 2.00 15.14
N TRP A 124 11.60 2.62 16.03
CA TRP A 124 11.25 2.77 17.44
C TRP A 124 10.37 3.99 17.72
N ILE A 125 10.68 5.11 17.08
CA ILE A 125 10.00 6.38 17.34
C ILE A 125 8.67 6.45 16.59
N THR A 126 8.66 6.11 15.30
CA THR A 126 7.49 6.34 14.44
C THR A 126 6.80 5.05 13.98
N GLY A 127 7.35 3.88 14.30
CA GLY A 127 6.82 2.59 13.84
C GLY A 127 5.33 2.40 14.15
N LEU A 128 4.90 2.74 15.37
CA LEU A 128 3.49 2.67 15.77
C LEU A 128 2.59 3.55 14.89
N THR A 129 3.01 4.77 14.59
CA THR A 129 2.28 5.71 13.73
C THR A 129 2.08 5.13 12.32
N HIS A 130 3.11 4.50 11.76
CA HIS A 130 3.04 3.85 10.45
C HIS A 130 2.07 2.66 10.45
N LEU A 131 2.10 1.84 11.50
CA LEU A 131 1.18 0.71 11.64
C LEU A 131 -0.27 1.17 11.75
N VAL A 132 -0.55 2.18 12.57
CA VAL A 132 -1.90 2.76 12.69
C VAL A 132 -2.35 3.36 11.37
N PHE A 133 -1.49 4.14 10.70
CA PHE A 133 -1.80 4.71 9.39
C PHE A 133 -2.14 3.62 8.36
N ALA A 134 -1.29 2.60 8.22
CA ALA A 134 -1.53 1.48 7.31
C ALA A 134 -2.83 0.74 7.64
N ALA A 135 -3.11 0.48 8.92
CA ALA A 135 -4.35 -0.17 9.35
C ALA A 135 -5.59 0.64 8.95
N LEU A 136 -5.58 1.95 9.19
CA LEU A 136 -6.69 2.84 8.81
C LEU A 136 -6.89 2.91 7.29
N CYS A 137 -5.81 2.93 6.50
CA CYS A 137 -5.90 2.86 5.05
C CYS A 137 -6.50 1.53 4.58
N VAL A 138 -6.11 0.41 5.19
CA VAL A 138 -6.68 -0.92 4.91
C VAL A 138 -8.16 -0.99 5.28
N MET A 139 -8.56 -0.43 6.43
CA MET A 139 -9.97 -0.35 6.83
C MET A 139 -10.79 0.46 5.82
N ARG A 140 -10.27 1.61 5.37
CA ARG A 140 -10.90 2.41 4.32
C ARG A 140 -11.05 1.62 3.02
N ALA A 141 -10.00 0.92 2.57
CA ALA A 141 -10.06 0.06 1.38
C ALA A 141 -11.19 -0.97 1.49
N ARG A 142 -11.28 -1.68 2.63
CA ARG A 142 -12.33 -2.66 2.90
C ARG A 142 -13.73 -2.05 2.87
N GLN A 143 -13.92 -0.90 3.50
CA GLN A 143 -15.21 -0.20 3.53
C GLN A 143 -15.65 0.22 2.12
N LEU A 144 -14.74 0.80 1.32
CA LEU A 144 -15.01 1.18 -0.06
C LEU A 144 -15.39 -0.03 -0.93
N VAL A 145 -14.66 -1.14 -0.81
CA VAL A 145 -14.99 -2.36 -1.56
C VAL A 145 -16.29 -2.99 -1.08
N ALA A 146 -16.62 -2.92 0.21
CA ALA A 146 -17.89 -3.42 0.73
C ALA A 146 -19.08 -2.48 0.45
N GLY A 147 -18.88 -1.33 -0.18
CA GLY A 147 -19.94 -0.33 -0.40
C GLY A 147 -20.44 0.34 0.89
N ARG A 148 -19.65 0.31 1.97
CA ARG A 148 -19.98 0.91 3.26
C ARG A 148 -19.43 2.34 3.34
N PRO A 149 -19.98 3.20 4.21
CA PRO A 149 -19.38 4.50 4.51
C PRO A 149 -17.91 4.33 4.94
N ALA A 150 -17.00 4.90 4.14
CA ALA A 150 -15.56 4.72 4.34
C ALA A 150 -14.98 5.84 5.23
N LEU A 151 -13.96 5.50 6.04
CA LEU A 151 -13.21 6.47 6.83
C LEU A 151 -12.70 7.61 5.94
N SER A 152 -13.03 8.86 6.28
CA SER A 152 -12.60 10.01 5.49
C SER A 152 -11.07 10.21 5.54
N PRO A 153 -10.43 10.74 4.48
CA PRO A 153 -9.00 11.05 4.50
C PRO A 153 -8.60 11.95 5.66
N ARG A 154 -9.44 12.95 5.99
CA ARG A 154 -9.27 13.83 7.15
C ARG A 154 -9.20 13.05 8.46
N ARG A 155 -10.09 12.08 8.66
CA ARG A 155 -10.11 11.27 9.90
C ARG A 155 -8.85 10.42 10.02
N ILE A 156 -8.41 9.80 8.92
CA ILE A 156 -7.16 9.02 8.88
C ILE A 156 -5.99 9.92 9.24
N TYR A 157 -5.86 11.08 8.59
CA TYR A 157 -4.80 12.05 8.85
C TYR A 157 -4.75 12.49 10.31
N VAL A 158 -5.90 12.90 10.88
CA VAL A 158 -5.97 13.37 12.28
C VAL A 158 -5.60 12.27 13.27
N VAL A 159 -6.12 11.05 13.08
CA VAL A 159 -5.79 9.93 13.98
C VAL A 159 -4.31 9.60 13.91
N THR A 160 -3.72 9.52 12.71
CA THR A 160 -2.28 9.29 12.53
C THR A 160 -1.44 10.38 13.20
N LEU A 161 -1.84 11.65 13.06
CA LEU A 161 -1.14 12.76 13.71
C LEU A 161 -1.21 12.65 15.24
N ILE A 162 -2.39 12.35 15.80
CA ILE A 162 -2.54 12.14 17.26
C ILE A 162 -1.71 10.95 17.72
N THR A 163 -1.72 9.83 16.99
CA THR A 163 -0.89 8.65 17.31
C THR A 163 0.59 9.00 17.32
N SER A 164 1.05 9.89 16.44
CA SER A 164 2.44 10.33 16.43
C SER A 164 2.87 11.02 17.72
N CYS A 165 1.94 11.67 18.42
CA CYS A 165 2.21 12.32 19.70
C CYS A 165 2.53 11.34 20.84
N VAL A 166 2.17 10.05 20.73
CA VAL A 166 2.38 9.07 21.80
C VAL A 166 3.88 8.85 22.10
N PRO A 167 4.73 8.54 21.10
CA PRO A 167 6.19 8.55 21.26
C PRO A 167 6.76 9.90 21.72
N PHE A 168 6.14 11.02 21.34
CA PHE A 168 6.66 12.37 21.63
C PHE A 168 6.50 12.81 23.07
N VAL A 169 5.44 12.37 23.77
CA VAL A 169 5.32 12.58 25.22
C VAL A 169 6.55 11.99 25.95
N VAL A 170 7.19 10.98 25.37
CA VAL A 170 8.32 10.27 25.98
C VAL A 170 9.69 10.73 25.47
N LEU A 171 9.83 11.11 24.18
CA LEU A 171 11.15 11.23 23.53
C LEU A 171 11.53 12.62 22.98
N TYR A 172 10.63 13.62 22.91
CA TYR A 172 10.89 14.99 22.39
C TYR A 172 11.63 15.11 21.02
N ALA A 173 11.79 14.01 20.27
CA ALA A 173 12.81 13.91 19.21
C ALA A 173 12.37 14.33 17.80
N ILE A 174 11.07 14.31 17.47
CA ILE A 174 10.57 14.69 16.14
C ILE A 174 9.34 15.60 16.30
N PRO A 175 9.25 16.76 15.62
CA PRO A 175 8.07 17.60 15.70
C PRO A 175 6.86 16.90 15.06
N PRO A 176 5.66 16.91 15.68
CA PRO A 176 4.40 16.49 15.02
C PRO A 176 4.18 17.17 13.67
N THR A 177 4.75 18.37 13.49
CA THR A 177 4.78 19.10 12.23
C THR A 177 5.46 18.32 11.11
N LEU A 178 6.55 17.58 11.39
CA LEU A 178 7.22 16.77 10.37
C LEU A 178 6.30 15.63 9.91
N VAL A 179 5.62 14.96 10.85
CA VAL A 179 4.65 13.90 10.55
C VAL A 179 3.47 14.45 9.74
N ALA A 180 2.96 15.62 10.12
CA ALA A 180 1.91 16.31 9.39
C ALA A 180 2.31 16.57 7.93
N LEU A 181 3.52 17.10 7.69
CA LEU A 181 4.02 17.40 6.36
C LEU A 181 4.27 16.14 5.53
N THR A 182 4.88 15.10 6.11
CA THR A 182 5.15 13.84 5.40
C THR A 182 3.88 13.05 5.12
N ALA A 183 2.79 13.31 5.84
CA ALA A 183 1.48 12.72 5.58
C ALA A 183 0.72 13.37 4.40
N LEU A 184 1.07 14.60 3.99
CA LEU A 184 0.35 15.31 2.90
C LEU A 184 0.33 14.55 1.56
N PRO A 185 1.43 13.93 1.09
CA PRO A 185 1.43 13.15 -0.15
C PRO A 185 0.47 11.95 -0.14
N PHE A 186 -0.01 11.51 1.03
CA PHE A 186 -0.97 10.41 1.14
C PHE A 186 -2.43 10.84 0.92
N VAL A 187 -2.76 12.13 1.03
CA VAL A 187 -4.14 12.60 0.79
C VAL A 187 -4.60 12.30 -0.65
N PRO A 188 -3.81 12.61 -1.71
CA PRO A 188 -4.13 12.20 -3.07
C PRO A 188 -4.28 10.68 -3.24
N MET A 189 -3.46 9.88 -2.55
CA MET A 189 -3.56 8.42 -2.56
C MET A 189 -4.91 7.95 -2.01
N LEU A 190 -5.35 8.51 -0.88
CA LEU A 190 -6.62 8.16 -0.24
C LEU A 190 -7.85 8.50 -1.11
N HIS A 191 -7.78 9.56 -1.92
CA HIS A 191 -8.80 9.88 -2.92
C HIS A 191 -8.69 9.03 -4.19
N ALA A 192 -7.49 8.63 -4.60
CA ALA A 192 -7.30 7.72 -5.72
C ALA A 192 -7.98 6.36 -5.48
N MET A 193 -8.02 5.87 -4.24
CA MET A 193 -8.72 4.64 -3.88
C MET A 193 -10.21 4.66 -4.25
N GLU A 194 -10.91 5.77 -3.96
CA GLU A 194 -12.33 5.94 -4.32
C GLU A 194 -12.52 5.89 -5.84
N ARG A 195 -11.65 6.59 -6.59
CA ARG A 195 -11.70 6.60 -8.06
C ARG A 195 -11.46 5.21 -8.66
N VAL A 196 -10.52 4.45 -8.11
CA VAL A 196 -10.24 3.08 -8.57
C VAL A 196 -11.44 2.16 -8.31
N VAL A 197 -12.05 2.24 -7.12
CA VAL A 197 -13.22 1.43 -6.77
C VAL A 197 -14.42 1.78 -7.65
N GLY A 198 -14.74 3.07 -7.79
CA GLY A 198 -15.86 3.54 -8.60
C GLY A 198 -15.71 3.14 -10.06
N ARG A 199 -14.51 3.29 -10.62
CA ARG A 199 -14.21 2.86 -12.00
C ARG A 199 -14.42 1.35 -12.19
N GLU A 200 -13.87 0.51 -11.31
CA GLU A 200 -14.02 -0.94 -11.47
C GLU A 200 -15.46 -1.41 -11.30
N ARG A 201 -16.23 -0.79 -10.40
CA ARG A 201 -17.68 -1.07 -10.27
C ARG A 201 -18.44 -0.71 -11.54
N ALA A 202 -18.23 0.49 -12.08
CA ALA A 202 -18.85 0.90 -13.34
C ALA A 202 -18.49 -0.02 -14.51
N GLU A 203 -17.23 -0.50 -14.59
CA GLU A 203 -16.81 -1.47 -15.60
C GLU A 203 -17.48 -2.85 -15.42
N LEU A 204 -17.77 -3.28 -14.19
CA LEU A 204 -18.50 -4.51 -13.90
C LEU A 204 -19.99 -4.39 -14.26
N ASP A 205 -20.63 -3.29 -13.88
CA ASP A 205 -22.05 -3.03 -14.16
C ASP A 205 -22.31 -2.96 -15.68
N ALA A 206 -21.39 -2.32 -16.42
CA ALA A 206 -21.44 -2.29 -17.88
C ALA A 206 -21.31 -3.69 -18.51
N VAL A 207 -20.54 -4.60 -17.91
CA VAL A 207 -20.46 -5.99 -18.40
C VAL A 207 -21.75 -6.76 -18.08
N ALA A 208 -22.31 -6.57 -16.89
CA ALA A 208 -23.56 -7.22 -16.47
C ALA A 208 -24.75 -6.81 -17.35
N GLY A 209 -24.90 -5.51 -17.64
CA GLY A 209 -25.97 -5.00 -18.50
C GLY A 209 -25.89 -5.41 -19.98
N ASN A 210 -24.69 -5.81 -20.45
CA ASN A 210 -24.47 -6.26 -21.84
C ASN A 210 -24.60 -7.78 -22.01
N LEU A 211 -24.80 -8.55 -20.93
CA LEU A 211 -25.14 -9.95 -21.07
C LEU A 211 -26.59 -10.02 -21.53
N PRO A 212 -26.91 -10.72 -22.64
CA PRO A 212 -28.30 -10.92 -23.02
C PRO A 212 -29.01 -11.49 -21.80
N HIS A 213 -30.08 -10.83 -21.35
CA HIS A 213 -30.99 -11.40 -20.37
C HIS A 213 -31.38 -12.76 -20.93
N ALA A 214 -30.77 -13.82 -20.41
CA ALA A 214 -31.11 -15.16 -20.79
C ALA A 214 -32.61 -15.24 -20.59
N ILE A 215 -33.30 -15.42 -21.72
CA ILE A 215 -34.74 -15.51 -21.84
C ILE A 215 -35.22 -16.32 -20.64
N ALA A 216 -35.94 -15.67 -19.72
CA ALA A 216 -36.71 -16.37 -18.72
C ALA A 216 -37.64 -17.26 -19.55
N LEU A 217 -37.30 -18.54 -19.68
CA LEU A 217 -38.21 -19.51 -20.24
C LEU A 217 -39.40 -19.48 -19.28
N PRO A 218 -40.60 -19.07 -19.73
CA PRO A 218 -41.76 -19.15 -18.87
C PRO A 218 -41.89 -20.60 -18.43
N ASP A 219 -42.05 -20.81 -17.13
CA ASP A 219 -42.38 -22.11 -16.57
C ASP A 219 -43.53 -22.68 -17.39
N ARG A 220 -43.26 -23.82 -18.05
CA ARG A 220 -44.32 -24.57 -18.69
C ARG A 220 -45.22 -25.10 -17.58
N ALA A 221 -46.42 -24.55 -17.54
CA ALA A 221 -47.54 -24.93 -16.69
C ALA A 221 -47.83 -26.43 -16.73
#